data_AF-A0A3M1DU56-F1
#
_entry.id   AF-A0A3M1DU56-F1
#
_cell.length_a   1.000
_cell.length_b   1.000
_cell.length_c   1.000
_cell.angle_alpha   90.00
_cell.angle_beta   90.00
_cell.angle_gamma   90.00
#
_symmetry.space_group_name_H-M   'P 1'
#
loop_
_entity.id
_entity.type
_entity.pdbx_description
1 polymer ?
#
loop_
_entity_poly.entity_id
_entity_poly.type
_entity_poly.pdbx_seq_one_letter_code
_entity_poly.pdbx_strand_id
1 'polypeptide(L)'
;LIGGLFREVTTDGHSQVPGLGNLPWIGPLFRSIAESTTREEVIILLTLHVVKDYDAYAAASRKQLENAERIRVGARQGLLPIGRERIAQRHYHLALEKLRQGDRSAALWHLNLALHNNPRLLDAIRLKERLTGRQEWSAEGSGGRLFLHALIARERGYDLKLFGRPDPDTVELPEPDETETQPPTGEP
;
A
#
# COMPACT_ATOMS: atom_id res chain seq x y z
N LEU A 1 2.25 -14.22 23.71
CA LEU A 1 3.37 -13.25 23.72
C LEU A 1 4.61 -14.04 23.37
N ILE A 2 5.16 -13.90 22.16
CA ILE A 2 6.24 -14.81 21.68
C ILE A 2 7.63 -14.30 22.08
N GLY A 3 7.76 -13.03 22.44
CA GLY A 3 8.95 -12.50 23.10
C GLY A 3 8.81 -11.00 23.38
N GLY A 4 9.35 -10.56 24.51
CA GLY A 4 9.65 -9.16 24.76
C GLY A 4 11.16 -8.98 24.68
N LEU A 5 11.65 -8.05 23.86
CA LEU A 5 13.06 -7.66 23.88
C LEU A 5 13.17 -6.39 24.71
N PHE A 6 13.91 -6.49 25.82
CA PHE A 6 14.30 -5.36 26.63
C PHE A 6 15.75 -5.02 26.29
N ARG A 7 16.01 -3.78 25.89
CA ARG A 7 17.38 -3.27 25.72
C ARG A 7 17.52 -2.00 26.56
N GLU A 8 18.47 -2.04 27.47
CA GLU A 8 18.92 -0.89 28.25
C GLU A 8 20.33 -0.55 27.81
N VAL A 9 20.53 0.69 27.36
CA VAL A 9 21.85 1.20 27.01
C VAL A 9 22.13 2.39 27.92
N THR A 10 23.13 2.23 28.78
CA THR A 10 23.69 3.32 29.58
C THR A 10 24.92 3.85 28.86
N THR A 11 24.96 5.14 28.59
CA THR A 11 26.12 5.82 27.99
C THR A 11 26.66 6.85 28.96
N ASP A 12 27.90 6.65 29.41
CA ASP A 12 28.59 7.53 30.34
C ASP A 12 29.62 8.38 29.58
N GLY A 13 29.41 9.69 29.56
CA GLY A 13 30.32 10.67 28.98
C GLY A 13 30.95 11.55 30.04
N HIS A 14 32.26 11.44 30.23
CA HIS A 14 33.03 12.33 31.11
C HIS A 14 33.93 13.25 30.29
N SER A 15 33.77 14.56 30.44
CA SER A 15 34.62 15.57 29.81
C SER A 15 35.14 16.53 30.88
N GLN A 16 36.46 16.72 30.95
CA GLN A 16 37.07 17.60 31.95
C GLN A 16 38.20 18.44 31.36
N VAL A 17 38.39 19.65 31.90
CA VAL A 17 39.53 20.50 31.57
C VAL A 17 40.78 19.95 32.25
N PRO A 18 41.85 19.60 31.50
CA PRO A 18 43.08 19.06 32.08
C PRO A 18 43.69 20.00 33.14
N GLY A 19 44.11 19.45 34.28
CA GLY A 19 44.67 20.22 35.41
C GLY A 19 43.60 20.76 36.36
N LEU A 20 42.73 21.65 35.89
CA LEU A 20 41.71 22.32 36.73
C LEU A 20 40.62 21.36 37.24
N GLY A 21 40.27 20.32 36.48
CA GLY A 21 39.23 19.35 36.83
C GLY A 21 39.55 18.45 38.04
N ASN A 22 40.82 18.36 38.47
CA ASN A 22 41.27 17.44 39.52
C ASN A 22 41.35 18.08 40.93
N LEU A 23 41.00 19.36 41.08
CA LEU A 23 41.08 20.04 42.37
C LEU A 23 39.92 19.62 43.29
N PRO A 24 40.19 19.24 44.56
CA PRO A 24 39.17 18.68 45.46
C PRO A 24 38.05 19.65 45.84
N TRP A 25 38.25 20.97 45.68
CA TRP A 25 37.26 22.00 46.04
C TRP A 25 36.61 22.70 44.83
N ILE A 26 37.37 22.94 43.74
CA ILE A 26 36.86 23.69 42.58
C ILE A 26 36.76 22.86 41.29
N GLY A 27 37.35 21.66 41.25
CA GLY A 27 37.34 20.77 40.09
C GLY A 27 35.96 20.38 39.56
N PRO A 28 34.91 20.20 40.40
CA PRO A 28 33.56 19.92 39.92
C PRO A 28 32.97 20.99 38.98
N LEU A 29 33.44 22.23 39.05
CA LEU A 29 32.95 23.33 38.21
C LEU A 29 33.56 23.32 36.79
N PHE A 30 34.67 22.60 36.61
CA PHE A 30 35.42 22.51 35.35
C PHE A 30 35.34 21.12 34.69
N ARG A 31 34.37 20.30 35.12
CA ARG A 31 34.04 19.01 34.52
C ARG A 31 32.57 18.96 34.12
N SER A 32 32.29 18.31 33.01
CA SER A 32 30.94 17.97 32.55
C SER A 32 30.78 16.45 32.60
N ILE A 33 29.77 16.00 33.32
CA ILE A 33 29.38 14.59 33.38
C ILE A 33 28.00 14.51 32.72
N ALA A 34 27.91 13.77 31.63
CA ALA A 34 26.66 13.50 30.95
C ALA A 34 26.40 11.99 31.04
N GLU A 35 25.40 11.63 31.83
CA GLU A 35 24.88 10.26 31.91
C GLU A 35 23.53 10.23 31.20
N SER A 36 23.36 9.29 30.27
CA SER A 36 22.09 9.08 29.59
C SER A 36 21.72 7.62 29.61
N THR A 37 20.52 7.34 30.15
CA THR A 37 19.94 6.01 30.22
C THR A 37 18.73 5.95 29.30
N THR A 38 18.80 5.15 28.24
CA THR A 38 17.68 4.93 27.31
C THR A 38 17.17 3.50 27.43
N ARG A 39 15.86 3.38 27.70
CA ARG A 39 15.15 2.10 27.87
C ARG A 39 14.23 1.87 26.68
N GLU A 40 14.47 0.79 25.94
CA GLU A 40 13.67 0.40 24.78
C GLU A 40 12.94 -0.92 25.03
N GLU A 41 11.62 -0.90 24.87
CA GLU A 41 10.74 -2.06 25.08
C GLU A 41 10.03 -2.41 23.77
N VAL A 42 10.27 -3.61 23.25
CA VAL A 42 9.59 -4.11 22.05
C VAL A 42 8.79 -5.36 22.42
N ILE A 43 7.46 -5.24 22.34
CA ILE A 43 6.52 -6.33 22.63
C ILE A 43 5.94 -6.85 21.30
N ILE A 44 6.14 -8.14 21.01
CA ILE A 44 5.59 -8.79 19.81
C ILE A 44 4.44 -9.73 20.20
N LEU A 45 3.22 -9.37 19.77
CA LEU A 45 2.01 -10.18 19.93
C LEU A 45 1.66 -10.90 18.62
N LEU A 46 1.53 -12.22 18.70
CA LEU A 46 1.05 -13.08 17.60
C LEU A 46 -0.24 -13.75 18.06
N THR A 47 -1.35 -13.46 17.37
CA THR A 47 -2.64 -14.09 17.61
C THR A 47 -2.86 -15.19 16.57
N LEU A 48 -2.76 -16.45 17.00
CA LEU A 48 -3.03 -17.59 16.13
C LEU A 48 -4.53 -17.92 16.18
N HIS A 49 -5.20 -17.86 15.03
CA HIS A 49 -6.57 -18.32 14.85
C HIS A 49 -6.56 -19.65 14.11
N VAL A 50 -7.06 -20.72 14.73
CA VAL A 50 -7.21 -22.05 14.09
C VAL A 50 -8.62 -22.14 13.51
N VAL A 51 -8.71 -22.13 12.18
CA VAL A 51 -9.97 -22.34 11.45
C VAL A 51 -10.19 -23.85 11.33
N LYS A 52 -11.22 -24.38 12.00
CA LYS A 52 -11.53 -25.82 11.99
C LYS A 52 -12.42 -26.25 10.83
N ASP A 53 -13.12 -25.31 10.22
CA ASP A 53 -14.18 -25.58 9.26
C ASP A 53 -13.96 -24.75 8.00
N TYR A 54 -13.08 -25.24 7.13
CA TYR A 54 -12.63 -24.55 5.93
C TYR A 54 -13.80 -24.21 4.99
N ASP A 55 -14.78 -25.11 4.88
CA ASP A 55 -15.92 -24.95 3.97
C ASP A 55 -16.92 -23.90 4.47
N ALA A 56 -17.21 -23.89 5.78
CA ALA A 56 -18.07 -22.87 6.39
C ALA A 56 -17.43 -21.48 6.30
N TYR A 57 -16.10 -21.37 6.47
CA TYR A 57 -15.36 -20.12 6.34
C TYR A 57 -15.28 -19.66 4.87
N ALA A 58 -15.07 -20.60 3.93
CA ALA A 58 -15.07 -20.31 2.50
C ALA A 58 -16.46 -19.86 2.01
N ALA A 59 -17.54 -20.44 2.55
CA ALA A 59 -18.91 -20.02 2.25
C ALA A 59 -19.23 -18.64 2.86
N ALA A 60 -18.81 -18.38 4.10
CA ALA A 60 -18.96 -17.07 4.74
C ALA A 60 -18.16 -15.98 4.01
N SER A 61 -16.93 -16.29 3.60
CA SER A 61 -16.08 -15.42 2.80
C SER A 61 -16.70 -15.12 1.43
N ARG A 62 -17.23 -16.14 0.75
CA ARG A 62 -17.98 -15.96 -0.50
C ARG A 62 -19.20 -15.06 -0.31
N LYS A 63 -19.97 -15.25 0.76
CA LYS A 63 -21.14 -14.42 1.09
C LYS A 63 -20.77 -12.96 1.42
N GLN A 64 -19.62 -12.74 2.07
CA GLN A 64 -19.08 -11.40 2.32
C GLN A 64 -18.59 -10.73 1.04
N LEU A 65 -17.94 -11.48 0.14
CA LEU A 65 -17.57 -11.02 -1.20
C LEU A 65 -18.82 -10.62 -2.00
N GLU A 66 -19.85 -11.47 -2.01
CA GLU A 66 -21.11 -11.21 -2.70
C GLU A 66 -21.82 -9.97 -2.15
N ASN A 67 -21.85 -9.81 -0.82
CA ASN A 67 -22.39 -8.60 -0.19
C ASN A 67 -21.56 -7.35 -0.52
N ALA A 68 -20.23 -7.46 -0.56
CA ALA A 68 -19.36 -6.35 -0.97
C ALA A 68 -19.58 -5.98 -2.44
N GLU A 69 -19.79 -6.97 -3.31
CA GLU A 69 -20.15 -6.75 -4.73
C GLU A 69 -21.53 -6.14 -4.89
N ARG A 70 -22.55 -6.60 -4.14
CA ARG A 70 -23.89 -6.00 -4.13
C ARG A 70 -23.87 -4.57 -3.61
N ILE A 71 -23.10 -4.26 -2.57
CA ILE A 71 -22.92 -2.88 -2.08
C ILE A 71 -22.19 -2.04 -3.14
N ARG A 72 -21.19 -2.60 -3.83
CA ARG A 72 -20.49 -1.93 -4.94
C ARG A 72 -21.41 -1.63 -6.12
N VAL A 73 -22.28 -2.57 -6.50
CA VAL A 73 -23.23 -2.41 -7.61
C VAL A 73 -24.40 -1.51 -7.22
N GLY A 74 -24.93 -1.64 -6.01
CA GLY A 74 -25.97 -0.78 -5.46
C GLY A 74 -25.51 0.67 -5.25
N ALA A 75 -24.25 0.87 -4.85
CA ALA A 75 -23.64 2.19 -4.82
C ALA A 75 -23.62 2.83 -6.21
N ARG A 76 -23.38 2.07 -7.30
CA ARG A 76 -23.41 2.61 -8.67
C ARG A 76 -24.79 3.13 -9.10
N GLN A 77 -25.89 2.53 -8.61
CA GLN A 77 -27.25 2.98 -8.92
C GLN A 77 -27.72 4.16 -8.04
N GLY A 78 -27.20 4.30 -6.82
CA GLY A 78 -27.55 5.39 -5.90
C GLY A 78 -26.62 6.62 -5.95
N LEU A 79 -25.59 6.60 -6.80
CA LEU A 79 -24.65 7.70 -6.91
C LEU A 79 -25.26 8.86 -7.71
N LEU A 80 -25.23 10.05 -7.10
CA LEU A 80 -25.65 11.29 -7.74
C LEU A 80 -24.96 11.44 -9.11
N PRO A 81 -25.66 11.96 -10.14
CA PRO A 81 -25.11 12.10 -11.49
C PRO A 81 -23.86 13.00 -11.59
N ILE A 82 -23.56 13.75 -10.53
CA ILE A 82 -22.42 14.68 -10.38
C ILE A 82 -21.37 14.13 -9.40
N GLY A 83 -21.51 12.89 -8.94
CA GLY A 83 -20.60 12.27 -7.98
C GLY A 83 -19.21 12.07 -8.55
N ARG A 84 -18.19 12.24 -7.70
CA ARG A 84 -16.76 12.05 -8.03
C ARG A 84 -16.49 10.70 -8.68
N GLU A 85 -17.19 9.65 -8.24
CA GLU A 85 -17.12 8.30 -8.82
C GLU A 85 -17.55 8.28 -10.29
N ARG A 86 -18.68 8.91 -10.62
CA ARG A 86 -19.20 8.92 -12.00
C ARG A 86 -18.32 9.76 -12.93
N ILE A 87 -17.79 10.87 -12.42
CA ILE A 87 -16.82 11.71 -13.14
C ILE A 87 -15.52 10.91 -13.41
N ALA A 88 -15.02 10.18 -12.42
CA ALA A 88 -13.85 9.32 -12.59
C ALA A 88 -14.07 8.23 -13.65
N GLN A 89 -15.21 7.55 -13.61
CA GLN A 89 -15.59 6.51 -14.59
C GLN A 89 -15.71 7.07 -16.02
N ARG A 90 -16.26 8.28 -16.19
CA ARG A 90 -16.32 8.94 -17.50
C ARG A 90 -14.93 9.24 -18.05
N HIS A 91 -14.03 9.77 -17.21
CA HIS A 91 -12.65 10.02 -17.63
C HIS A 91 -11.89 8.72 -17.94
N TYR A 92 -12.13 7.65 -17.20
CA TYR A 92 -11.57 6.33 -17.50
C TYR A 92 -12.02 5.81 -18.88
N HIS A 93 -13.31 5.91 -19.20
CA HIS A 93 -13.83 5.56 -20.53
C HIS A 93 -13.18 6.38 -21.66
N LEU A 94 -13.05 7.69 -21.47
CA LEU A 94 -12.36 8.54 -22.44
C LEU A 94 -10.88 8.14 -22.62
N ALA A 95 -10.21 7.70 -21.56
CA ALA A 95 -8.85 7.19 -21.66
C ALA A 95 -8.76 5.93 -22.53
N LEU A 96 -9.70 5.00 -22.39
CA LEU A 96 -9.79 3.79 -23.23
C LEU A 96 -10.03 4.15 -24.70
N GLU A 97 -10.91 5.11 -24.96
CA GLU A 97 -11.17 5.60 -26.31
C GLU A 97 -9.93 6.23 -26.96
N LYS A 98 -9.17 7.04 -26.19
CA LYS A 98 -7.92 7.63 -26.67
C LYS A 98 -6.82 6.59 -26.92
N LEU A 99 -6.77 5.53 -26.13
CA LEU A 99 -5.89 4.39 -26.40
C LEU A 99 -6.27 3.65 -27.69
N ARG A 100 -7.57 3.46 -27.95
CA ARG A 100 -8.04 2.89 -29.22
C ARG A 100 -7.63 3.74 -30.42
N GLN A 101 -7.57 5.06 -30.25
CA GLN A 101 -7.09 6.01 -31.25
C GLN A 101 -5.55 6.06 -31.35
N GLY A 102 -4.81 5.34 -30.50
CA GLY A 102 -3.35 5.33 -30.46
C GLY A 102 -2.71 6.53 -29.72
N ASP A 103 -3.51 7.44 -29.16
CA ASP A 103 -3.02 8.62 -28.45
C ASP A 103 -2.77 8.30 -26.97
N ARG A 104 -1.58 7.77 -26.71
CA ARG A 104 -1.10 7.41 -25.36
C ARG A 104 -1.01 8.63 -24.42
N SER A 105 -0.64 9.80 -24.94
CA SER A 105 -0.53 11.03 -24.16
C SER A 105 -1.88 11.51 -23.65
N ALA A 106 -2.89 11.59 -24.52
CA ALA A 106 -4.24 11.98 -24.13
C ALA A 106 -4.88 10.95 -23.19
N ALA A 107 -4.59 9.65 -23.40
CA ALA A 107 -5.03 8.60 -22.49
C ALA A 107 -4.46 8.78 -21.07
N LEU A 108 -3.16 9.08 -20.94
CA LEU A 108 -2.54 9.35 -19.64
C LEU A 108 -3.12 10.59 -18.96
N TRP A 109 -3.46 11.64 -19.72
CA TRP A 109 -4.12 12.83 -19.17
C TRP A 109 -5.48 12.49 -18.57
N HIS A 110 -6.31 11.74 -19.31
CA HIS A 110 -7.61 11.29 -18.81
C HIS A 110 -7.50 10.31 -17.64
N LEU A 111 -6.49 9.44 -17.61
CA LEU A 111 -6.22 8.57 -16.46
C LEU A 111 -5.86 9.35 -15.20
N ASN A 112 -5.03 10.37 -15.31
CA ASN A 112 -4.72 11.23 -14.17
C ASN A 112 -5.97 11.95 -13.64
N LEU A 113 -6.85 12.42 -14.53
CA LEU A 113 -8.14 13.00 -14.11
C LEU A 113 -9.05 11.98 -13.43
N ALA A 114 -9.12 10.75 -13.94
CA ALA A 114 -9.89 9.68 -13.31
C ALA A 114 -9.38 9.41 -11.89
N LEU A 115 -8.06 9.27 -11.72
CA LEU A 115 -7.41 8.99 -10.44
C LEU A 115 -7.46 10.16 -9.46
N HIS A 116 -7.47 11.40 -9.94
CA HIS A 116 -7.68 12.57 -9.10
C HIS A 116 -9.09 12.59 -8.49
N ASN A 117 -10.09 12.15 -9.26
CA ASN A 117 -11.48 12.08 -8.80
C ASN A 117 -11.73 10.86 -7.90
N ASN A 118 -11.25 9.68 -8.31
CA ASN A 118 -11.28 8.45 -7.51
C ASN A 118 -9.88 7.80 -7.46
N PRO A 119 -9.11 8.05 -6.39
CA PRO A 119 -7.78 7.45 -6.20
C PRO A 119 -7.79 5.93 -5.99
N ARG A 120 -8.96 5.31 -5.78
CA ARG A 120 -9.11 3.87 -5.52
C ARG A 120 -9.59 3.09 -6.75
N LEU A 121 -9.70 3.74 -7.91
CA LEU A 121 -10.11 3.11 -9.16
C LEU A 121 -8.99 2.19 -9.69
N LEU A 122 -9.06 0.92 -9.31
CA LEU A 122 -8.02 -0.07 -9.60
C LEU A 122 -7.70 -0.21 -11.09
N ASP A 123 -8.73 -0.17 -11.94
CA ASP A 123 -8.55 -0.34 -13.39
C ASP A 123 -7.78 0.83 -14.02
N ALA A 124 -8.00 2.06 -13.53
CA ALA A 124 -7.25 3.24 -13.94
C ALA A 124 -5.80 3.21 -13.44
N ILE A 125 -5.57 2.76 -12.20
CA ILE A 125 -4.23 2.58 -11.64
C ILE A 125 -3.45 1.59 -12.52
N ARG A 126 -4.00 0.39 -12.74
CA ARG A 126 -3.37 -0.66 -13.57
C ARG A 126 -3.10 -0.19 -14.98
N LEU A 127 -4.04 0.53 -15.59
CA LEU A 127 -3.88 1.05 -16.94
C LEU A 127 -2.76 2.12 -16.98
N LYS A 128 -2.70 3.02 -16.01
CA LYS A 128 -1.63 4.02 -15.90
C LYS A 128 -0.26 3.37 -15.68
N GLU A 129 -0.18 2.36 -14.81
CA GLU A 129 1.06 1.60 -14.56
C GLU A 129 1.58 0.93 -15.83
N ARG A 130 0.70 0.27 -16.60
CA ARG A 130 1.03 -0.32 -17.91
C ARG A 130 1.51 0.73 -18.92
N LEU A 131 0.81 1.86 -19.00
CA LEU A 131 1.17 2.96 -19.92
C LEU A 131 2.38 3.77 -19.47
N THR A 132 2.81 3.69 -18.21
CA THR A 132 3.99 4.43 -17.74
C THR A 132 5.19 3.49 -17.61
N GLY A 133 4.96 2.17 -17.57
CA GLY A 133 6.00 1.18 -17.26
C GLY A 133 6.57 1.36 -15.86
N ARG A 134 5.87 2.09 -14.98
CA ARG A 134 6.31 2.45 -13.63
C ARG A 134 5.23 2.05 -12.65
N GLN A 135 5.64 1.33 -11.62
CA GLN A 135 4.80 1.00 -10.48
C GLN A 135 5.08 2.04 -9.40
N GLU A 136 4.23 3.07 -9.24
CA GLU A 136 4.42 4.07 -8.17
C GLU A 136 4.42 3.40 -6.78
N TRP A 137 3.76 2.24 -6.64
CA TRP A 137 3.68 1.45 -5.40
C TRP A 137 4.94 0.63 -5.07
N SER A 138 5.85 0.40 -6.02
CA SER A 138 7.09 -0.36 -5.73
C SER A 138 8.08 0.43 -4.87
N ALA A 139 7.96 1.76 -4.85
CA ALA A 139 8.82 2.65 -4.07
C ALA A 139 8.37 2.80 -2.60
N GLU A 140 7.13 2.39 -2.27
CA GLU A 140 6.48 2.72 -0.99
C GLU A 140 6.35 1.52 -0.05
N GLY A 141 7.23 0.52 -0.20
CA GLY A 141 7.34 -0.58 0.76
C GLY A 141 7.99 -0.08 2.06
N SER A 142 7.32 -0.24 3.21
CA SER A 142 7.92 0.06 4.51
C SER A 142 9.24 -0.71 4.67
N GLY A 143 10.33 -0.03 5.01
CA GLY A 143 11.69 -0.60 5.01
C GLY A 143 11.84 -1.92 5.77
N GLY A 144 11.04 -2.13 6.83
CA GLY A 144 10.98 -3.40 7.56
C GLY A 144 10.45 -4.59 6.75
N ARG A 145 9.46 -4.38 5.87
CA ARG A 145 8.95 -5.42 4.97
C ARG A 145 9.98 -5.75 3.90
N LEU A 146 10.64 -4.74 3.34
CA LEU A 146 11.71 -4.92 2.35
C LEU A 146 12.87 -5.75 2.93
N PHE A 147 13.26 -5.47 4.18
CA PHE A 147 14.29 -6.23 4.90
C PHE A 147 13.92 -7.70 5.11
N LEU A 148 12.69 -7.99 5.57
CA LEU A 148 12.23 -9.38 5.74
C LEU A 148 12.16 -10.14 4.42
N HIS A 149 11.68 -9.49 3.35
CA HIS A 149 11.65 -10.08 2.01
C HIS A 149 13.05 -10.40 1.49
N ALA A 150 14.02 -9.50 1.70
CA ALA A 150 15.41 -9.71 1.32
C ALA A 150 16.05 -10.89 2.08
N LEU A 151 15.70 -11.07 3.35
CA LEU A 151 16.21 -12.16 4.18
C LEU A 151 15.69 -13.52 3.71
N ILE A 152 14.40 -13.61 3.37
CA ILE A 152 13.77 -14.82 2.82
C ILE A 152 14.34 -15.18 1.44
N ALA A 153 14.57 -14.18 0.58
CA ALA A 153 15.18 -14.38 -0.74
C ALA A 153 16.59 -14.97 -0.61
N ARG A 154 17.39 -14.42 0.30
CA ARG A 154 18.75 -14.88 0.58
C ARG A 154 18.80 -16.31 1.12
N GLU A 155 17.84 -16.70 1.94
CA GLU A 155 17.85 -18.01 2.62
C GLU A 155 17.31 -19.15 1.74
N ARG A 156 16.35 -18.87 0.86
CA ARG A 156 15.70 -19.90 0.03
C ARG A 156 16.10 -19.90 -1.45
N GLY A 157 16.93 -18.95 -1.89
CA GLY A 157 17.43 -18.90 -3.27
C GLY A 157 16.36 -18.64 -4.34
N TYR A 158 15.20 -18.12 -3.94
CA TYR A 158 14.15 -17.71 -4.88
C TYR A 158 14.42 -16.30 -5.38
N ASP A 159 14.25 -16.08 -6.69
CA ASP A 159 14.03 -14.75 -7.25
C ASP A 159 12.63 -14.28 -6.84
N LEU A 160 12.55 -13.62 -5.68
CA LEU A 160 11.30 -13.06 -5.22
C LEU A 160 10.96 -11.88 -6.13
N LYS A 161 10.02 -12.11 -7.08
CA LYS A 161 9.23 -11.01 -7.66
C LYS A 161 8.67 -10.21 -6.49
N LEU A 162 9.25 -9.02 -6.26
CA LEU A 162 8.83 -8.15 -5.19
C LEU A 162 7.34 -7.88 -5.39
N PHE A 163 6.55 -8.17 -4.36
CA PHE A 163 5.10 -8.09 -4.35
C PHE A 163 4.43 -9.18 -5.20
N GLY A 164 3.69 -10.09 -4.56
CA GLY A 164 2.82 -11.08 -5.21
C GLY A 164 1.62 -10.44 -5.93
N ARG A 165 1.87 -9.53 -6.87
CA ARG A 165 0.89 -8.99 -7.82
C ARG A 165 1.03 -9.75 -9.14
N PRO A 166 -0.08 -10.09 -9.81
CA PRO A 166 -0.02 -10.69 -11.14
C PRO A 166 0.75 -9.76 -12.09
N ASP A 167 1.54 -10.36 -12.98
CA ASP A 167 2.26 -9.67 -14.06
C ASP A 167 1.24 -8.81 -14.84
N PRO A 168 1.56 -7.57 -15.26
CA PRO A 168 0.68 -6.77 -16.13
C PRO A 168 0.22 -7.54 -17.38
N ASP A 169 1.00 -8.53 -17.82
CA ASP A 169 0.71 -9.39 -18.96
C ASP A 169 -0.22 -10.58 -18.62
N THR A 170 -0.49 -10.85 -17.34
CA THR A 170 -1.39 -11.93 -16.88
C THR A 170 -2.83 -11.45 -16.67
N VAL A 171 -3.08 -10.14 -16.68
CA VAL A 171 -4.43 -9.57 -16.50
C VAL A 171 -5.03 -9.33 -17.87
N GLU A 172 -5.78 -10.31 -18.37
CA GLU A 172 -6.71 -10.13 -19.49
C GLU A 172 -7.52 -8.85 -19.25
N LEU A 173 -7.49 -7.96 -20.24
CA LEU A 173 -8.40 -6.82 -20.25
C LEU A 173 -9.83 -7.39 -20.15
N PRO A 174 -10.73 -6.79 -19.36
CA PRO A 174 -12.14 -7.11 -19.53
C PRO A 174 -12.44 -6.84 -21.01
N GLU A 175 -12.80 -7.89 -21.75
CA GLU A 175 -13.29 -7.71 -23.10
C GLU A 175 -14.45 -6.72 -23.04
N PRO A 176 -14.54 -5.79 -24.01
CA PRO A 176 -15.67 -4.88 -24.05
C PRO A 176 -16.94 -5.72 -24.04
N ASP A 177 -17.75 -5.55 -23.00
CA ASP A 177 -19.03 -6.23 -22.88
C ASP A 177 -19.88 -5.78 -24.07
N GLU A 178 -19.99 -6.64 -25.10
CA GLU A 178 -20.70 -6.33 -26.35
C GLU A 178 -22.18 -5.96 -26.10
N THR A 179 -22.66 -6.25 -24.90
CA THR A 179 -24.02 -5.99 -24.42
C THR A 179 -24.34 -4.50 -24.20
N GLU A 180 -23.36 -3.59 -24.13
CA GLU A 180 -23.61 -2.17 -23.85
C GLU A 180 -23.90 -1.30 -25.10
N THR A 181 -23.92 -1.90 -26.30
CA THR A 181 -24.10 -1.17 -27.57
C THR A 181 -25.52 -1.24 -28.17
N GLN A 182 -26.52 -1.74 -27.44
CA GLN A 182 -27.90 -1.66 -27.92
C GLN A 182 -28.53 -0.34 -27.45
N PRO A 183 -28.79 0.63 -28.37
CA PRO A 183 -29.59 1.79 -28.01
C PRO A 183 -30.98 1.31 -27.54
N PRO A 184 -31.65 2.03 -26.63
CA PRO A 184 -32.98 1.65 -26.19
C PRO A 184 -33.90 1.66 -27.43
N THR A 185 -34.30 0.47 -27.88
CA THR A 185 -35.39 0.30 -28.83
C THR A 185 -36.65 0.76 -28.13
N GLY A 186 -36.91 2.06 -28.22
CA GLY A 186 -38.24 2.61 -28.02
C GLY A 186 -39.07 2.19 -29.21
N GLU A 187 -40.07 1.36 -28.97
CA GLU A 187 -41.23 1.25 -29.84
C GLU A 187 -42.49 1.68 -29.06
N PRO A 188 -43.48 2.24 -29.76
CA PRO A 188 -44.44 3.23 -29.28
C PRO A 188 -45.56 2.71 -28.37
#